data_AF-A0A351FRR5-F1
#
_entry.id   AF-A0A351FRR5-F1
#
_cell.length_a   1.000
_cell.length_b   1.000
_cell.length_c   1.000
_cell.angle_alpha   90.00
_cell.angle_beta   90.00
_cell.angle_gamma   90.00
#
_symmetry.space_group_name_H-M   'P 1'
#
loop_
_entity.id
_entity.type
_entity.pdbx_description
1 polymer ?
#
loop_
_entity_poly.entity_id
_entity_poly.type
_entity_poly.pdbx_seq_one_letter_code
_entity_poly.pdbx_strand_id
1 'polypeptide(L)'
;REKELLVLSKELIAGLPFPHVDVLLIDQIGKNISGTGMDTNVIGRKYSDHSAAPDEWPKVRQIAVRGLTHETHGNACGIGISEFCKTRVVEQMDQHITRTNCLTGGHGTAAMLPLDYSSDREILAHALASVGLTPAPEAKLLWIRDTLELAEVECSAAYWDEAQKREDLEILSELRPLPLDDAGNLCDRHMDPAKT
;
A
#
# COMPACT_ATOMS: atom_id res chain seq x y z
N ARG A 1 2.11 -32.18 13.48
CA ARG A 1 2.47 -31.15 14.47
C ARG A 1 3.16 -29.92 13.87
N GLU A 2 4.32 -30.03 13.20
CA GLU A 2 4.94 -28.87 12.51
C GLU A 2 4.16 -28.46 11.24
N LYS A 3 3.66 -29.44 10.48
CA LYS A 3 2.77 -29.21 9.32
C LYS A 3 1.40 -28.62 9.68
N GLU A 4 0.89 -28.86 10.88
CA GLU A 4 -0.41 -28.34 11.33
C GLU A 4 -0.28 -26.90 11.85
N LEU A 5 0.85 -26.58 12.51
CA LEU A 5 1.18 -25.20 12.88
C LEU A 5 1.44 -24.32 11.66
N LEU A 6 2.01 -24.86 10.58
CA LEU A 6 2.14 -24.18 9.28
C LEU A 6 0.81 -23.98 8.55
N VAL A 7 -0.22 -24.79 8.85
CA VAL A 7 -1.58 -24.61 8.29
C VAL A 7 -2.33 -23.55 9.08
N LEU A 8 -2.23 -23.56 10.42
CA LEU A 8 -2.76 -22.48 11.28
C LEU A 8 -2.05 -21.14 11.04
N SER A 9 -0.75 -21.13 10.77
CA SER A 9 -0.03 -19.89 10.42
C SER A 9 -0.40 -19.38 9.03
N LYS A 10 -0.90 -20.25 8.13
CA LYS A 10 -1.40 -19.87 6.80
C LYS A 10 -2.76 -19.20 6.85
N GLU A 11 -3.61 -19.58 7.80
CA GLU A 11 -4.89 -18.92 8.09
C GLU A 11 -4.71 -17.55 8.79
N LEU A 12 -3.52 -17.29 9.34
CA LEU A 12 -3.14 -16.03 10.00
C LEU A 12 -2.11 -15.22 9.20
N ILE A 13 -1.96 -15.48 7.89
CA ILE A 13 -1.14 -14.60 7.04
C ILE A 13 -1.90 -13.28 6.93
N ALA A 14 -1.43 -12.28 7.66
CA ALA A 14 -1.87 -10.90 7.51
C ALA A 14 -1.79 -10.52 6.01
N GLY A 15 -2.94 -10.24 5.43
CA GLY A 15 -3.08 -9.91 4.02
C GLY A 15 -4.16 -8.87 3.85
N LEU A 16 -4.21 -8.23 2.68
CA LEU A 16 -5.27 -7.27 2.42
C LEU A 16 -6.64 -7.97 2.48
N PRO A 17 -7.63 -7.37 3.14
CA PRO A 17 -8.91 -8.03 3.37
C PRO A 17 -9.61 -8.36 2.06
N PHE A 18 -9.45 -7.57 1.00
CA PHE A 18 -10.21 -7.75 -0.24
C PHE A 18 -9.34 -8.18 -1.42
N PRO A 19 -9.85 -9.07 -2.30
CA PRO A 19 -9.07 -9.64 -3.40
C PRO A 19 -8.87 -8.67 -4.58
N HIS A 20 -9.65 -7.60 -4.67
CA HIS A 20 -9.58 -6.60 -5.74
C HIS A 20 -9.43 -5.22 -5.16
N VAL A 21 -8.39 -4.50 -5.58
CA VAL A 21 -8.06 -3.17 -5.10
C VAL A 21 -7.71 -2.30 -6.30
N ASP A 22 -8.45 -1.20 -6.46
CA ASP A 22 -8.20 -0.25 -7.53
C ASP A 22 -7.01 0.65 -7.18
N VAL A 23 -6.98 1.15 -5.95
CA VAL A 23 -5.87 1.96 -5.43
C VAL A 23 -5.51 1.45 -4.04
N LEU A 24 -4.24 1.10 -3.85
CA LEU A 24 -3.66 0.81 -2.54
C LEU A 24 -2.76 1.98 -2.14
N LEU A 25 -3.19 2.73 -1.14
CA LEU A 25 -2.42 3.81 -0.55
C LEU A 25 -1.64 3.26 0.65
N ILE A 26 -0.32 3.48 0.68
CA ILE A 26 0.59 2.97 1.70
C ILE A 26 1.32 4.15 2.34
N ASP A 27 1.22 4.30 3.66
CA ASP A 27 1.85 5.42 4.35
C ASP A 27 3.37 5.37 4.30
N GLN A 28 3.94 4.19 4.45
CA GLN A 28 5.38 4.02 4.56
C GLN A 28 5.86 2.70 3.97
N ILE A 29 7.06 2.75 3.37
CA ILE A 29 7.82 1.58 2.94
C ILE A 29 9.20 1.62 3.58
N GLY A 30 9.85 0.46 3.70
CA GLY A 30 11.17 0.37 4.29
C GLY A 30 11.66 -1.06 4.45
N LYS A 31 12.98 -1.20 4.57
CA LYS A 31 13.60 -2.52 4.72
C LYS A 31 13.24 -3.25 6.02
N ASN A 32 12.83 -2.50 7.04
CA ASN A 32 12.30 -3.01 8.29
C ASN A 32 10.88 -3.59 8.14
N ILE A 33 10.13 -3.20 7.12
CA ILE A 33 8.80 -3.76 6.80
C ILE A 33 8.97 -5.03 5.96
N SER A 34 9.74 -4.94 4.88
CA SER A 34 10.08 -6.06 4.00
C SER A 34 11.41 -5.78 3.30
N GLY A 35 12.16 -6.82 2.90
CA GLY A 35 13.43 -6.65 2.18
C GLY A 35 13.31 -5.82 0.90
N THR A 36 12.14 -5.88 0.24
CA THR A 36 11.76 -5.08 -0.93
C THR A 36 11.03 -3.79 -0.58
N GLY A 37 11.10 -3.30 0.66
CA GLY A 37 10.40 -2.10 1.13
C GLY A 37 8.94 -2.33 1.52
N MET A 38 8.24 -3.17 0.77
CA MET A 38 6.89 -3.68 1.05
C MET A 38 6.82 -5.16 0.68
N ASP A 39 5.93 -5.94 1.30
CA ASP A 39 5.80 -7.38 1.03
C ASP A 39 5.03 -7.61 -0.28
N THR A 40 5.72 -8.18 -1.27
CA THR A 40 5.19 -8.45 -2.60
C THR A 40 4.11 -9.54 -2.63
N ASN A 41 4.04 -10.40 -1.59
CA ASN A 41 2.95 -11.38 -1.45
C ASN A 41 1.67 -10.69 -0.95
N VAL A 42 1.79 -9.73 -0.02
CA VAL A 42 0.65 -8.98 0.54
C VAL A 42 -0.06 -8.16 -0.54
N ILE A 43 0.70 -7.51 -1.43
CA ILE A 43 0.16 -6.69 -2.51
C ILE A 43 -0.13 -7.47 -3.80
N GLY A 44 0.13 -8.79 -3.80
CA GLY A 44 -0.10 -9.67 -4.93
C GLY A 44 0.74 -9.36 -6.18
N ARG A 45 2.00 -8.92 -6.01
CA ARG A 45 2.94 -8.58 -7.10
C ARG A 45 4.27 -9.32 -6.92
N LYS A 46 4.22 -10.64 -6.78
CA LYS A 46 5.39 -11.45 -6.39
C LYS A 46 6.40 -11.61 -7.53
N TYR A 47 5.94 -11.74 -8.77
CA TYR A 47 6.83 -11.94 -9.92
C TYR A 47 6.91 -10.77 -10.90
N SER A 48 5.98 -9.81 -10.84
CA SER A 48 5.97 -8.65 -11.74
C SER A 48 5.69 -7.37 -10.97
N ASP A 49 6.49 -6.35 -11.27
CA ASP A 49 6.17 -4.99 -10.86
C ASP A 49 4.91 -4.55 -11.63
N HIS A 50 4.14 -3.66 -11.03
CA HIS A 50 2.95 -3.02 -11.61
C HIS A 50 1.74 -3.91 -11.96
N SER A 51 1.82 -5.23 -11.82
CA SER A 51 0.67 -6.11 -12.05
C SER A 51 0.83 -7.46 -11.37
N ALA A 52 -0.28 -7.97 -10.82
CA ALA A 52 -0.36 -9.33 -10.33
C ALA A 52 -0.35 -10.33 -11.50
N ALA A 53 0.44 -11.40 -11.41
CA ALA A 53 0.33 -12.55 -12.30
C ALA A 53 -1.07 -13.19 -12.20
N PRO A 54 -1.54 -13.98 -13.19
CA PRO A 54 -2.90 -14.53 -13.19
C PRO A 54 -3.30 -15.27 -11.90
N ASP A 55 -2.37 -16.00 -11.30
CA ASP A 55 -2.53 -16.80 -10.08
C ASP A 55 -2.15 -16.05 -8.78
N GLU A 56 -1.65 -14.83 -8.87
CA GLU A 56 -1.33 -13.99 -7.70
C GLU A 56 -2.56 -13.21 -7.21
N TRP A 57 -2.71 -13.11 -5.90
CA TRP A 57 -3.76 -12.34 -5.26
C TRP A 57 -3.18 -11.58 -4.05
N PRO A 58 -3.72 -10.41 -3.71
CA PRO A 58 -4.83 -9.68 -4.36
C PRO A 58 -4.46 -9.04 -5.71
N LYS A 59 -5.46 -8.59 -6.47
CA LYS A 59 -5.28 -7.81 -7.70
C LYS A 59 -5.28 -6.33 -7.35
N VAL A 60 -4.08 -5.76 -7.18
CA VAL A 60 -3.89 -4.31 -6.94
C VAL A 60 -3.53 -3.60 -8.24
N ARG A 61 -4.42 -2.72 -8.72
CA ARG A 61 -4.22 -1.99 -9.98
C ARG A 61 -3.19 -0.87 -9.84
N GLN A 62 -3.34 -0.02 -8.83
CA GLN A 62 -2.45 1.12 -8.57
C GLN A 62 -1.99 1.09 -7.11
N ILE A 63 -0.71 1.39 -6.88
CA ILE A 63 -0.08 1.56 -5.58
C ILE A 63 0.48 2.97 -5.50
N ALA A 64 0.17 3.64 -4.39
CA ALA A 64 0.68 4.96 -4.05
C ALA A 64 1.43 4.93 -2.71
N VAL A 65 2.68 5.37 -2.70
CA VAL A 65 3.52 5.41 -1.49
C VAL A 65 3.65 6.84 -0.97
N ARG A 66 3.30 7.06 0.30
CA ARG A 66 3.33 8.39 0.90
C ARG A 66 4.66 8.73 1.56
N GLY A 67 5.41 7.73 2.03
CA GLY A 67 6.56 7.96 2.90
C GLY A 67 7.58 6.81 2.92
N LEU A 68 8.71 7.11 3.55
CA LEU A 68 9.72 6.14 3.96
C LEU A 68 9.71 6.03 5.48
N THR A 69 9.97 4.83 5.99
CA THR A 69 10.27 4.65 7.41
C THR A 69 11.57 5.36 7.78
N HIS A 70 11.70 5.79 9.04
CA HIS A 70 12.94 6.42 9.50
C HIS A 70 14.12 5.43 9.52
N GLU A 71 13.84 4.17 9.85
CA GLU A 71 14.78 3.05 9.97
C GLU A 71 15.47 2.70 8.65
N THR A 72 14.89 3.09 7.50
CA THR A 72 15.48 2.81 6.19
C THR A 72 16.65 3.72 5.85
N HIS A 73 16.86 4.82 6.61
CA HIS A 73 17.93 5.79 6.39
C HIS A 73 18.03 6.27 4.92
N GLY A 74 16.88 6.58 4.31
CA GLY A 74 16.78 7.03 2.92
C GLY A 74 16.82 5.92 1.86
N ASN A 75 16.98 4.66 2.25
CA ASN A 75 16.87 3.54 1.31
C ASN A 75 15.42 3.31 0.87
N ALA A 76 15.10 3.66 -0.38
CA ALA A 76 13.76 3.51 -0.96
C ALA A 76 13.63 2.25 -1.82
N CYS A 77 14.37 1.18 -1.51
CA CYS A 77 14.25 -0.11 -2.18
C CYS A 77 12.78 -0.55 -2.23
N GLY A 78 12.23 -0.77 -3.43
CA GLY A 78 10.82 -1.10 -3.62
C GLY A 78 9.94 0.04 -4.10
N ILE A 79 10.43 1.28 -4.11
CA ILE A 79 9.64 2.43 -4.57
C ILE A 79 9.18 2.24 -6.02
N GLY A 80 10.00 1.62 -6.87
CA GLY A 80 9.67 1.35 -8.27
C GLY A 80 8.62 0.26 -8.46
N ILE A 81 8.16 -0.42 -7.41
CA ILE A 81 7.03 -1.36 -7.46
C ILE A 81 5.69 -0.59 -7.47
N SER A 82 5.70 0.68 -7.06
CA SER A 82 4.52 1.56 -7.03
C SER A 82 4.40 2.41 -8.28
N GLU A 83 3.17 2.85 -8.61
CA GLU A 83 2.94 3.75 -9.75
C GLU A 83 3.07 5.22 -9.35
N PHE A 84 2.75 5.53 -8.08
CA PHE A 84 2.74 6.88 -7.56
C PHE A 84 3.51 6.98 -6.24
N CYS A 85 4.09 8.15 -5.98
CA CYS A 85 4.54 8.49 -4.65
C CYS A 85 4.34 9.96 -4.31
N LYS A 86 4.56 10.32 -3.05
CA LYS A 86 4.70 11.71 -2.65
C LYS A 86 6.10 12.22 -3.03
N THR A 87 6.20 13.45 -3.50
CA THR A 87 7.49 14.11 -3.81
C THR A 87 8.49 14.01 -2.65
N ARG A 88 8.02 14.11 -1.40
CA ARG A 88 8.86 13.95 -0.20
C ARG A 88 9.60 12.61 -0.13
N VAL A 89 9.05 11.54 -0.71
CA VAL A 89 9.71 10.22 -0.77
C VAL A 89 10.95 10.29 -1.65
N VAL A 90 10.83 10.95 -2.81
CA VAL A 90 11.94 11.16 -3.75
C VAL A 90 13.01 12.05 -3.14
N GLU A 91 12.60 13.10 -2.42
CA GLU A 91 13.53 14.03 -1.74
C GLU A 91 14.27 13.37 -0.58
N GLN A 92 13.63 12.46 0.16
CA GLN A 92 14.22 11.71 1.27
C GLN A 92 15.08 10.53 0.82
N MET A 93 14.93 10.08 -0.42
CA MET A 93 15.63 8.91 -0.94
C MET A 93 17.13 9.19 -1.12
N ASP A 94 17.96 8.36 -0.50
CA ASP A 94 19.36 8.18 -0.88
C ASP A 94 19.43 7.31 -2.15
N GLN A 95 19.65 7.95 -3.30
CA GLN A 95 19.73 7.28 -4.59
C GLN A 95 20.87 6.27 -4.67
N HIS A 96 22.00 6.54 -4.01
CA HIS A 96 23.16 5.66 -4.09
C HIS A 96 22.90 4.35 -3.32
N ILE A 97 22.39 4.47 -2.09
CA ILE A 97 22.02 3.32 -1.26
C ILE A 97 20.90 2.53 -1.95
N THR A 98 19.87 3.20 -2.46
CA THR A 98 18.72 2.55 -3.12
C THR A 98 19.17 1.77 -4.36
N ARG A 99 19.90 2.41 -5.28
CA ARG A 99 20.39 1.75 -6.51
C ARG A 99 21.34 0.60 -6.20
N THR A 100 22.30 0.80 -5.30
CA THR A 100 23.25 -0.25 -4.94
C THR A 100 22.50 -1.49 -4.43
N ASN A 101 21.55 -1.31 -3.52
CA ASN A 101 20.78 -2.43 -2.97
C ASN A 101 19.95 -3.14 -4.02
N CYS A 102 19.16 -2.40 -4.81
CA CYS A 102 18.31 -2.99 -5.85
C CYS A 102 19.13 -3.74 -6.91
N LEU A 103 20.28 -3.20 -7.33
CA LEU A 103 21.16 -3.85 -8.30
C LEU A 103 21.83 -5.10 -7.72
N THR A 104 22.33 -5.04 -6.48
CA THR A 104 22.92 -6.22 -5.81
C THR A 104 21.89 -7.32 -5.55
N GLY A 105 20.62 -6.93 -5.31
CA GLY A 105 19.49 -7.84 -5.16
C GLY A 105 18.90 -8.35 -6.48
N GLY A 106 19.39 -7.90 -7.63
CA GLY A 106 18.91 -8.32 -8.95
C GLY A 106 17.55 -7.75 -9.36
N HIS A 107 17.02 -6.74 -8.66
CA HIS A 107 15.71 -6.14 -8.89
C HIS A 107 15.85 -4.65 -9.21
N GLY A 108 16.51 -4.33 -10.33
CA GLY A 108 16.84 -2.94 -10.70
C GLY A 108 15.61 -2.03 -10.90
N THR A 109 14.49 -2.58 -11.36
CA THR A 109 13.22 -1.85 -11.53
C THR A 109 12.66 -1.33 -10.20
N ALA A 110 12.92 -2.01 -9.07
CA ALA A 110 12.50 -1.56 -7.74
C ALA A 110 13.15 -0.23 -7.28
N ALA A 111 14.18 0.26 -7.98
CA ALA A 111 14.79 1.57 -7.77
C ALA A 111 14.31 2.66 -8.75
N MET A 112 13.42 2.33 -9.70
CA MET A 112 12.87 3.30 -10.64
C MET A 112 11.95 4.29 -9.90
N LEU A 113 11.92 5.54 -10.37
CA LEU A 113 11.07 6.56 -9.78
C LEU A 113 9.65 6.44 -10.33
N PRO A 114 8.63 6.34 -9.46
CA PRO A 114 7.23 6.47 -9.86
C PRO A 114 6.88 7.93 -10.18
N LEU A 115 5.64 8.17 -10.62
CA LEU A 115 5.12 9.54 -10.75
C LEU A 115 4.97 10.15 -9.35
N ASP A 116 5.62 11.28 -9.09
CA ASP A 116 5.56 11.93 -7.80
C ASP A 116 4.71 13.20 -7.81
N TYR A 117 3.99 13.41 -6.71
CA TYR A 117 3.13 14.58 -6.52
C TYR A 117 3.21 15.15 -5.11
N SER A 118 2.87 16.42 -4.98
CA SER A 118 3.04 17.17 -3.74
C SER A 118 1.94 16.89 -2.70
N SER A 119 0.76 16.42 -3.11
CA SER A 119 -0.40 16.18 -2.22
C SER A 119 -1.06 14.81 -2.40
N ASP A 120 -1.65 14.26 -1.34
CA ASP A 120 -2.40 13.00 -1.42
C ASP A 120 -3.62 13.14 -2.35
N ARG A 121 -4.26 14.31 -2.34
CA ARG A 121 -5.38 14.65 -3.24
C ARG A 121 -4.99 14.52 -4.72
N GLU A 122 -3.83 15.02 -5.10
CA GLU A 122 -3.35 14.97 -6.49
C GLU A 122 -3.01 13.54 -6.91
N ILE A 123 -2.32 12.78 -6.05
CA ILE A 123 -2.06 11.36 -6.27
C ILE A 123 -3.37 10.60 -6.48
N LEU A 124 -4.33 10.76 -5.58
CA LEU A 124 -5.62 10.07 -5.66
C LEU A 124 -6.42 10.47 -6.89
N ALA A 125 -6.41 11.75 -7.28
CA ALA A 125 -7.09 12.21 -8.49
C ALA A 125 -6.54 11.50 -9.74
N HIS A 126 -5.21 11.37 -9.87
CA HIS A 126 -4.58 10.69 -10.99
C HIS A 126 -4.73 9.16 -10.94
N ALA A 127 -4.56 8.56 -9.76
CA ALA A 127 -4.71 7.12 -9.58
C ALA A 127 -6.14 6.66 -9.86
N LEU A 128 -7.15 7.38 -9.35
CA LEU A 128 -8.56 7.04 -9.60
C LEU A 128 -8.94 7.24 -11.07
N ALA A 129 -8.42 8.27 -11.74
CA ALA A 129 -8.65 8.48 -13.17
C ALA A 129 -8.02 7.38 -14.04
N SER A 130 -6.94 6.73 -13.59
CA SER A 130 -6.27 5.67 -14.34
C SER A 130 -6.91 4.29 -14.16
N VAL A 131 -7.73 4.10 -13.13
CA VAL A 131 -8.41 2.83 -12.83
C VAL A 131 -9.45 2.46 -13.90
N GLY A 132 -10.03 3.42 -14.62
CA GLY A 132 -10.88 3.20 -15.79
C GLY A 132 -12.21 3.95 -15.72
N LEU A 133 -13.31 3.26 -16.05
CA LEU A 133 -14.66 3.84 -16.10
C LEU A 133 -15.37 3.88 -14.73
N THR A 134 -14.72 3.44 -13.66
CA THR A 134 -15.29 3.44 -12.31
C THR A 134 -15.35 4.88 -11.77
N PRO A 135 -16.53 5.41 -11.42
CA PRO A 135 -16.63 6.70 -10.74
C PRO A 135 -15.87 6.68 -9.41
N ALA A 136 -15.23 7.79 -9.04
CA ALA A 136 -14.43 7.87 -7.80
C ALA A 136 -15.15 7.37 -6.52
N PRO A 137 -16.46 7.62 -6.30
CA PRO A 137 -17.17 7.10 -5.13
C PRO A 137 -17.31 5.57 -5.10
N GLU A 138 -17.22 4.91 -6.25
CA GLU A 138 -17.34 3.45 -6.40
C GLU A 138 -15.98 2.75 -6.46
N ALA A 139 -14.89 3.52 -6.46
CA ALA A 139 -13.54 2.98 -6.56
C ALA A 139 -13.14 2.22 -5.29
N LYS A 140 -12.47 1.09 -5.49
CA LYS A 140 -11.97 0.20 -4.44
C LYS A 140 -10.63 0.69 -3.91
N LEU A 141 -10.67 1.70 -3.02
CA LEU A 141 -9.50 2.25 -2.35
C LEU A 141 -9.26 1.51 -1.03
N LEU A 142 -8.03 1.04 -0.82
CA LEU A 142 -7.52 0.64 0.49
C LEU A 142 -6.42 1.58 0.93
N TRP A 143 -6.38 1.89 2.22
CA TRP A 143 -5.35 2.70 2.83
C TRP A 143 -4.79 1.99 4.07
N ILE A 144 -3.49 1.67 4.00
CA ILE A 144 -2.75 0.94 5.03
C ILE A 144 -1.55 1.74 5.51
N ARG A 145 -1.11 1.46 6.74
CA ARG A 145 0.16 1.98 7.23
C ARG A 145 1.33 1.42 6.43
N ASP A 146 1.44 0.10 6.44
CA ASP A 146 2.43 -0.68 5.72
C ASP A 146 1.97 -2.14 5.57
N THR A 147 2.75 -2.97 4.88
CA THR A 147 2.40 -4.38 4.64
C THR A 147 2.73 -5.31 5.81
N LEU A 148 3.30 -4.80 6.90
CA LEU A 148 3.62 -5.59 8.10
C LEU A 148 2.49 -5.50 9.13
N GLU A 149 1.90 -4.31 9.31
CA GLU A 149 0.80 -4.05 10.23
C GLU A 149 -0.54 -3.92 9.48
N LEU A 150 -1.27 -5.03 9.33
CA LEU A 150 -2.55 -5.10 8.59
C LEU A 150 -3.76 -5.46 9.48
N ALA A 151 -3.64 -5.29 10.79
CA ALA A 151 -4.75 -5.53 11.71
C ALA A 151 -5.90 -4.55 11.48
N GLU A 152 -5.58 -3.31 11.10
CA GLU A 152 -6.53 -2.25 10.78
C GLU A 152 -6.27 -1.71 9.38
N VAL A 153 -7.32 -1.62 8.57
CA VAL A 153 -7.25 -1.15 7.18
C VAL A 153 -8.42 -0.21 6.93
N GLU A 154 -8.14 0.96 6.37
CA GLU A 154 -9.16 1.87 5.88
C GLU A 154 -9.58 1.44 4.49
N CYS A 155 -10.89 1.41 4.23
CA CYS A 155 -11.43 1.00 2.94
C CYS A 155 -12.54 1.94 2.48
N SER A 156 -12.68 2.14 1.17
CA SER A 156 -13.76 2.96 0.63
C SER A 156 -15.13 2.35 0.84
N ALA A 157 -16.17 3.20 0.71
CA ALA A 157 -17.57 2.78 0.78
C ALA A 157 -17.94 1.67 -0.22
N ALA A 158 -17.14 1.49 -1.29
CA ALA A 158 -17.32 0.41 -2.26
C ALA A 158 -17.22 -1.00 -1.64
N TYR A 159 -16.57 -1.14 -0.48
CA TYR A 159 -16.46 -2.40 0.25
C TYR A 159 -17.51 -2.57 1.35
N TRP A 160 -18.34 -1.57 1.63
CA TRP A 160 -19.21 -1.55 2.81
C TRP A 160 -20.15 -2.76 2.92
N ASP A 161 -20.80 -3.12 1.82
CA ASP A 161 -21.72 -4.28 1.77
C ASP A 161 -20.99 -5.63 1.85
N GLU A 162 -19.74 -5.69 1.39
CA GLU A 162 -18.89 -6.90 1.47
C GLU A 162 -18.35 -7.08 2.89
N ALA A 163 -17.86 -5.99 3.50
CA ALA A 163 -17.32 -5.97 4.85
C ALA A 163 -18.36 -6.41 5.89
N GLN A 164 -19.59 -5.90 5.82
CA GLN A 164 -20.68 -6.28 6.75
C GLN A 164 -21.06 -7.77 6.70
N LYS A 165 -20.77 -8.46 5.60
CA LYS A 165 -21.12 -9.88 5.42
C LYS A 165 -20.01 -10.82 5.86
N ARG A 166 -18.86 -10.28 6.26
CA ARG A 166 -17.68 -11.05 6.64
C ARG A 166 -17.57 -11.14 8.14
N GLU A 167 -17.61 -12.36 8.65
CA GLU A 167 -17.51 -12.65 10.08
C GLU A 167 -16.08 -12.50 10.62
N ASP A 168 -15.09 -12.43 9.73
CA ASP A 168 -13.67 -12.26 10.06
C ASP A 168 -13.22 -10.80 10.07
N LEU A 169 -14.13 -9.83 9.82
CA LEU A 169 -13.85 -8.40 9.86
C LEU A 169 -14.68 -7.71 10.95
N GLU A 170 -14.07 -6.74 11.62
CA GLU A 170 -14.75 -5.82 12.54
C GLU A 170 -14.81 -4.43 11.93
N ILE A 171 -16.00 -3.82 11.91
CA ILE A 171 -16.19 -2.45 11.42
C ILE A 171 -15.92 -1.47 12.56
N LEU A 172 -14.78 -0.78 12.51
CA LEU A 172 -14.32 0.12 13.57
C LEU A 172 -14.92 1.54 13.48
N SER A 173 -15.50 1.92 12.33
CA SER A 173 -16.04 3.27 12.12
C SER A 173 -17.15 3.31 11.07
N GLU A 174 -18.00 4.33 11.17
CA GLU A 174 -18.99 4.66 10.15
C GLU A 174 -18.34 5.27 8.89
N LEU A 175 -19.07 5.20 7.77
CA LEU A 175 -18.65 5.85 6.53
C LEU A 175 -18.44 7.35 6.74
N ARG A 176 -17.30 7.85 6.29
CA ARG A 176 -16.94 9.28 6.34
C ARG A 176 -16.19 9.72 5.10
N PRO A 177 -16.21 11.03 4.77
CA PRO A 177 -15.32 11.57 3.76
C PRO A 177 -13.85 11.31 4.12
N LEU A 178 -13.02 11.18 3.09
CA LEU A 178 -11.59 11.05 3.26
C LEU A 178 -11.03 12.29 4.00
N PRO A 179 -10.26 12.13 5.10
CA PRO A 179 -9.89 13.23 6.00
C PRO A 179 -8.71 14.04 5.46
N LEU A 180 -8.87 14.62 4.27
CA LEU A 180 -7.89 15.52 3.66
C LEU A 180 -7.93 16.89 4.36
N ASP A 181 -6.76 17.43 4.67
CA ASP A 181 -6.61 18.81 5.13
C ASP A 181 -6.79 19.83 3.97
N ASP A 182 -6.68 21.12 4.31
CA ASP A 182 -6.79 22.23 3.35
C ASP A 182 -5.71 22.19 2.27
N ALA A 183 -4.55 21.59 2.56
CA ALA A 183 -3.46 21.37 1.62
C ALA A 183 -3.66 20.09 0.77
N GLY A 184 -4.74 19.34 0.98
CA GLY A 184 -5.03 18.11 0.27
C GLY A 184 -4.19 16.91 0.72
N ASN A 185 -3.78 16.87 1.98
CA ASN A 185 -3.02 15.77 2.56
C ASN A 185 -3.82 15.02 3.61
N LEU A 186 -3.60 13.72 3.68
CA LEU A 186 -4.03 12.87 4.77
C LEU A 186 -3.08 13.06 5.96
N CYS A 187 -3.53 12.66 7.14
CA CYS A 187 -2.64 12.56 8.31
C CYS A 187 -1.44 11.64 7.99
N ASP A 188 -0.23 12.03 8.40
CA ASP A 188 0.97 11.16 8.29
C ASP A 188 0.96 10.01 9.31
N ARG A 189 0.00 10.01 10.24
CA ARG A 189 -0.27 8.89 11.12
C ARG A 189 -1.50 8.15 10.60
N HIS A 190 -1.26 6.99 9.98
CA HIS A 190 -2.30 5.99 9.77
C HIS A 190 -2.96 5.71 11.13
N MET A 191 -4.26 5.95 11.24
CA MET A 191 -5.05 5.68 12.44
C MET A 191 -4.40 6.18 13.75
N ASP A 192 -4.24 7.50 13.97
CA ASP A 192 -4.61 8.16 15.25
C ASP A 192 -4.40 9.71 15.25
N PRO A 193 -5.35 10.53 15.76
CA PRO A 193 -5.03 11.87 16.27
C PRO A 193 -4.83 11.95 17.81
N ALA A 194 -5.03 10.86 18.56
CA ALA A 194 -5.26 10.68 20.01
C ALA A 194 -6.71 10.22 20.27
N LYS A 195 -7.01 8.93 20.09
CA LYS A 195 -8.17 8.12 20.53
C LYS A 195 -8.21 6.85 19.68
N THR A 196 -8.10 5.65 20.25
CA THR A 196 -9.02 5.11 21.27
C THR A 196 -8.74 5.48 22.72
#